data_AF-A0A348XM79-F1
#
_entry.id   AF-A0A348XM79-F1
#
_cell.length_a   1.000
_cell.length_b   1.000
_cell.length_c   1.000
_cell.angle_alpha   90.00
_cell.angle_beta   90.00
_cell.angle_gamma   90.00
#
_symmetry.space_group_name_H-M   'P 1'
#
loop_
_entity.id
_entity.type
_entity.pdbx_description
1 polymer ?
#
loop_
_entity_poly.entity_id
_entity_poly.type
_entity_poly.pdbx_seq_one_letter_code
_entity_poly.pdbx_strand_id
1 'polypeptide(L)' 'FSFRNFNTFHEDSVNHILDDLIAACNPRKAIVEGTFNARGGISIHVTAESP' A
#
# COMPACT_ATOMS: atom_id res chain seq x y z
N PHE A 1 -5.74 1.22 12.52
CA PHE A 1 -4.67 0.48 13.23
C PHE A 1 -4.62 -1.03 12.91
N SER A 2 -5.47 -1.56 12.02
CA SER A 2 -5.61 -3.00 11.75
C SER A 2 -4.36 -3.69 11.21
N PHE A 3 -3.49 -2.95 10.49
CA PHE A 3 -2.24 -3.49 9.94
C PHE A 3 -1.08 -3.56 10.94
N ARG A 4 -1.21 -3.03 12.17
CA ARG A 4 -0.08 -2.91 13.12
C ARG A 4 0.53 -4.26 13.53
N ASN A 5 -0.32 -5.27 13.67
CA ASN A 5 0.09 -6.62 14.08
C ASN A 5 -0.15 -7.64 12.94
N PHE A 6 -0.29 -7.15 11.71
CA PHE A 6 -0.52 -7.97 10.52
C PHE A 6 0.79 -8.11 9.75
N ASN A 7 1.17 -9.34 9.45
CA ASN A 7 2.41 -9.63 8.72
C ASN A 7 2.11 -9.73 7.23
N THR A 8 2.71 -8.83 6.46
CA THR A 8 2.67 -8.87 5.00
C THR A 8 3.91 -8.19 4.43
N PHE A 9 4.14 -8.35 3.13
CA PHE A 9 5.17 -7.61 2.39
C PHE A 9 4.77 -6.14 2.21
N HIS A 10 5.76 -5.30 1.95
CA HIS A 10 5.56 -3.87 1.76
C HIS A 10 4.71 -3.58 0.52
N GLU A 11 4.94 -4.32 -0.55
CA GLU A 11 4.23 -4.27 -1.82
C GLU A 11 2.76 -4.67 -1.66
N ASP A 12 2.54 -5.82 -1.00
CA ASP A 12 1.20 -6.35 -0.75
C ASP A 12 0.39 -5.43 0.17
N SER A 13 1.03 -4.80 1.16
CA SER A 13 0.39 -3.78 2.02
C SER A 13 -0.21 -2.64 1.20
N VAL A 14 0.55 -2.14 0.22
CA VAL A 14 0.15 -0.99 -0.61
C VAL A 14 -0.97 -1.38 -1.57
N ASN A 15 -0.87 -2.55 -2.19
CA ASN A 15 -1.92 -3.08 -3.07
C ASN A 15 -3.23 -3.30 -2.30
N HIS A 16 -3.18 -3.93 -1.12
CA HIS A 16 -4.36 -4.16 -0.28
C HIS A 16 -5.05 -2.85 0.11
N ILE A 17 -4.27 -1.82 0.48
CA ILE A 17 -4.84 -0.50 0.79
C ILE A 17 -5.55 0.10 -0.44
N LEU A 18 -4.96 -0.03 -1.64
CA LEU A 18 -5.60 0.45 -2.87
C LEU A 18 -6.90 -0.31 -3.15
N ASP A 19 -6.89 -1.64 -3.04
CA ASP A 19 -8.06 -2.47 -3.28
C ASP A 19 -9.21 -2.14 -2.31
N ASP A 20 -8.90 -1.96 -1.03
CA ASP A 20 -9.87 -1.56 -0.01
C ASP A 20 -10.46 -0.16 -0.30
N LEU A 21 -9.62 0.78 -0.76
CA LEU A 21 -10.07 2.12 -1.16
C LEU A 21 -11.00 2.07 -2.37
N ILE A 22 -10.68 1.24 -3.37
CA ILE A 22 -11.53 1.05 -4.55
C ILE A 22 -12.87 0.45 -4.14
N ALA A 23 -12.86 -0.60 -3.34
CA ALA A 23 -14.06 -1.30 -2.90
C ALA A 23 -14.97 -0.40 -2.05
N ALA A 24 -14.40 0.43 -1.18
CA ALA A 24 -15.16 1.29 -0.27
C ALA A 24 -15.70 2.56 -0.95
N CYS A 25 -14.93 3.15 -1.87
CA CYS A 25 -15.21 4.50 -2.38
C CYS A 25 -15.59 4.55 -3.86
N ASN A 26 -15.32 3.49 -4.64
CA ASN A 26 -15.45 3.44 -6.09
C ASN A 26 -14.95 4.73 -6.78
N PRO A 27 -13.68 5.14 -6.52
CA PRO A 27 -13.14 6.39 -7.01
C PRO A 27 -12.97 6.35 -8.54
N ARG A 28 -12.94 7.53 -9.18
CA ARG A 28 -12.64 7.64 -10.62
C ARG A 28 -11.18 7.41 -10.98
N LYS A 29 -10.28 7.56 -10.00
CA LYS A 29 -8.84 7.32 -10.05
C LYS A 29 -8.34 7.22 -8.61
N ALA A 30 -7.40 6.32 -8.35
CA ALA A 30 -6.75 6.22 -7.05
C ALA A 30 -5.26 5.87 -7.21
N ILE A 31 -4.43 6.43 -6.33
CA ILE A 31 -3.00 6.15 -6.24
C ILE A 31 -2.65 5.98 -4.76
N VAL A 32 -1.91 4.92 -4.43
CA VAL A 32 -1.36 4.70 -3.10
C VAL A 32 0.16 4.58 -3.21
N GLU A 33 0.87 5.39 -2.44
CA GLU A 33 2.33 5.41 -2.37
C GLU A 33 2.79 4.96 -0.98
N GLY A 34 3.59 3.91 -0.94
CA GLY A 34 4.21 3.37 0.27
C GLY A 34 5.71 3.67 0.29
N THR A 35 6.13 4.54 1.22
CA THR A 35 7.54 4.79 1.52
C THR A 35 7.92 4.06 2.80
N PHE A 36 8.77 3.04 2.70
CA PHE A 36 9.15 2.20 3.83
C PHE A 36 10.57 2.49 4.31
N ASN A 37 10.74 2.50 5.63
CA ASN A 37 12.05 2.65 6.26
C ASN A 37 13.00 1.54 5.83
N ALA A 38 14.27 1.88 5.69
CA ALA A 38 15.28 0.95 5.24
C ALA A 38 15.48 -0.23 6.20
N ARG A 39 15.69 -1.42 5.65
CA ARG A 39 16.17 -2.60 6.37
C ARG A 39 17.42 -3.11 5.67
N GLY A 40 18.51 -3.31 6.42
CA GLY A 40 19.80 -3.68 5.84
C GLY A 40 20.38 -2.63 4.88
N GLY A 41 20.02 -1.35 5.07
CA GLY A 41 20.49 -0.24 4.21
C GLY A 41 19.71 -0.06 2.91
N ILE A 42 18.67 -0.86 2.65
CA ILE A 42 17.84 -0.77 1.44
C ILE A 42 16.43 -0.32 1.85
N SER A 43 15.96 0.77 1.24
CA SER A 43 14.58 1.25 1.37
C SER A 43 13.73 0.78 0.20
N ILE A 44 12.45 0.53 0.47
CA ILE A 44 11.47 0.09 -0.54
C ILE A 44 10.44 1.21 -0.73
N HIS A 45 10.19 1.54 -2.00
CA HIS A 45 9.21 2.54 -2.42
C HIS A 45 8.27 1.86 -3.42
N VAL A 46 6.97 1.86 -3.14
CA VAL A 46 5.96 1.17 -3.93
C VAL A 46 4.86 2.15 -4.31
N THR A 47 4.45 2.13 -5.57
CA THR A 47 3.30 2.88 -6.06
C THR A 47 2.32 1.90 -6.69
N ALA A 48 1.06 1.93 -6.24
CA ALA A 48 -0.05 1.21 -6.85
C ALA A 48 -1.07 2.22 -7.37
N GLU A 49 -1.61 2.00 -8.57
CA GLU A 49 -2.56 2.91 -9.20
C GLU A 49 -3.72 2.17 -9.86
N SER A 50 -4.88 2.82 -9.84
CA SER A 50 -6.11 2.40 -10.51
C SER A 50 -6.58 3.51 -11.45
N PRO A 51 -7.08 3.16 -12.66
CA PRO A 51 -7.53 4.13 -13.65
C PRO A 51 -8.57 5.12 -13.13
#